data_AF-A0A2W7B9T9-F1
#
_entry.id   AF-A0A2W7B9T9-F1
#
_cell.length_a   1.000
_cell.length_b   1.000
_cell.length_c   1.000
_cell.angle_alpha   90.00
_cell.angle_beta   90.00
_cell.angle_gamma   90.00
#
_symmetry.space_group_name_H-M   'P 1'
#
loop_
_entity.id
_entity.type
_entity.pdbx_description
1 polymer ?
#
loop_
_entity_poly.entity_id
_entity_poly.type
_entity_poly.pdbx_seq_one_letter_code
_entity_poly.pdbx_strand_id
1 'polypeptide(L)' 'MAIVAKHHKKNLSIKRIREAVGTGKQGTTLLGMKRGAEFLGFNARSAKAPVDILDKLNGLPLPTI' A
#
# COMPACT_ATOMS: atom_id res chain seq x y z
N MET A 1 0.15 -1.05 -4.68
CA MET A 1 -0.58 0.23 -4.52
C MET A 1 -1.66 0.49 -5.56
N ALA A 2 -1.38 0.57 -6.87
CA ALA A 2 -2.42 0.84 -7.87
C ALA A 2 -3.59 -0.17 -7.84
N ILE A 3 -3.29 -1.45 -7.64
CA ILE A 3 -4.29 -2.51 -7.48
C ILE A 3 -5.17 -2.28 -6.24
N VAL A 4 -4.56 -1.99 -5.08
CA VAL A 4 -5.26 -1.68 -3.82
C VAL A 4 -6.14 -0.44 -3.98
N ALA A 5 -5.62 0.62 -4.61
CA ALA A 5 -6.39 1.84 -4.87
C ALA A 5 -7.62 1.56 -5.75
N LYS A 6 -7.44 0.77 -6.81
CA LYS A 6 -8.54 0.34 -7.69
C LYS A 6 -9.55 -0.55 -6.94
N HIS A 7 -9.09 -1.44 -6.07
CA HIS A 7 -9.95 -2.29 -5.23
C HIS A 7 -10.85 -1.44 -4.32
N HIS A 8 -10.30 -0.38 -3.72
CA HIS A 8 -11.06 0.61 -2.95
C HIS A 8 -11.75 1.68 -3.81
N LYS A 9 -11.97 1.43 -5.10
CA LYS A 9 -12.66 2.32 -6.06
C LYS A 9 -12.06 3.73 -6.19
N LYS A 10 -10.79 3.93 -5.81
CA LYS A 10 -10.07 5.18 -6.07
C LYS A 10 -9.47 5.14 -7.48
N ASN A 11 -10.08 5.88 -8.39
CA ASN A 11 -9.59 6.01 -9.76
C ASN A 11 -8.45 7.05 -9.83
N LEU A 12 -7.25 6.62 -9.49
CA LEU A 12 -6.03 7.43 -9.51
C LEU A 12 -5.16 7.03 -10.71
N SER A 13 -4.57 8.02 -11.39
CA SER A 13 -3.61 7.73 -12.46
C SER A 13 -2.35 7.06 -11.89
N ILE A 14 -1.74 6.15 -12.66
CA ILE A 14 -0.50 5.47 -12.26
C ILE A 14 0.61 6.49 -11.97
N LYS A 15 0.67 7.58 -12.74
CA LYS A 15 1.62 8.68 -12.51
C LYS A 15 1.44 9.28 -11.12
N ARG A 16 0.20 9.63 -10.73
CA ARG A 16 -0.10 10.21 -9.42
C ARG A 16 0.27 9.27 -8.27
N ILE A 17 0.03 7.97 -8.45
CA ILE A 17 0.39 6.96 -7.45
C ILE A 17 1.92 6.88 -7.31
N ARG A 18 2.66 6.80 -8.43
CA ARG A 18 4.14 6.74 -8.42
C ARG A 18 4.77 7.98 -7.80
N GLU A 19 4.21 9.16 -8.06
CA GLU A 19 4.63 10.41 -7.41
C GLU A 19 4.36 10.37 -5.91
N ALA A 20 3.17 9.94 -5.49
CA ALA A 20 2.79 9.89 -4.07
C ALA A 20 3.66 8.92 -3.27
N VAL A 21 3.96 7.72 -3.81
CA VAL A 21 4.78 6.72 -3.10
C VAL A 21 6.29 6.92 -3.29
N GLY A 22 6.70 7.91 -4.10
CA GLY A 22 8.11 8.21 -4.36
C GLY A 22 8.83 7.13 -5.18
N THR A 23 8.14 6.47 -6.12
CA THR A 23 8.75 5.43 -6.95
C THR A 23 9.78 6.02 -7.92
N GLY A 24 11.06 5.74 -7.67
CA GLY A 24 12.18 6.15 -8.52
C GLY A 24 12.72 5.01 -9.39
N LYS A 25 13.92 5.21 -9.96
CA LYS A 25 14.63 4.18 -10.75
C LYS A 25 14.97 2.93 -9.92
N GLN A 26 15.19 3.09 -8.62
CA GLN A 26 15.52 2.01 -7.68
C GLN A 26 14.27 1.31 -7.10
N GLY A 27 13.06 1.69 -7.53
CA GLY A 27 11.81 1.17 -7.00
C GLY A 27 11.21 2.03 -5.90
N THR A 28 10.52 1.40 -4.95
CA THR A 28 9.77 2.06 -3.87
C THR A 28 10.19 1.47 -2.53
N THR A 29 10.34 2.32 -1.51
CA THR A 29 10.64 1.86 -0.14
C THR A 29 9.35 1.64 0.64
N LEU A 30 9.38 0.78 1.68
CA LEU A 30 8.22 0.58 2.56
C LEU A 30 7.75 1.89 3.20
N LEU A 31 8.69 2.76 3.59
CA LEU A 31 8.39 4.08 4.14
C LEU A 31 7.72 4.99 3.11
N GLY A 32 8.23 5.04 1.88
CA GLY A 32 7.63 5.82 0.79
C GLY A 32 6.24 5.32 0.43
N MET A 33 6.04 4.00 0.45
CA MET A 33 4.73 3.39 0.22
C MET A 33 3.74 3.77 1.30
N LYS A 34 4.11 3.68 2.59
CA LYS A 34 3.26 4.08 3.71
C LYS A 34 2.86 5.55 3.60
N ARG A 35 3.84 6.46 3.47
CA ARG A 35 3.59 7.91 3.37
C ARG A 35 2.75 8.26 2.15
N GLY A 36 3.03 7.64 1.01
CA GLY A 36 2.25 7.83 -0.21
C GLY A 36 0.82 7.31 -0.08
N ALA A 37 0.61 6.18 0.60
CA ALA A 37 -0.72 5.67 0.89
C ALA A 37 -1.51 6.61 1.79
N GLU A 38 -0.90 7.11 2.87
CA GLU A 38 -1.48 8.10 3.78
C GLU A 38 -1.85 9.39 3.03
N PHE A 39 -0.95 9.89 2.19
CA PHE A 39 -1.20 11.06 1.34
C PHE A 39 -2.36 10.85 0.36
N LEU A 40 -2.52 9.63 -0.16
CA LEU A 40 -3.66 9.26 -1.01
C LEU A 40 -4.95 9.01 -0.20
N GLY A 41 -4.93 9.25 1.12
CA GLY A 41 -6.08 9.14 2.01
C GLY A 41 -6.42 7.70 2.40
N PHE A 42 -5.41 6.83 2.52
CA PHE A 42 -5.55 5.50 3.12
C PHE A 42 -5.00 5.51 4.55
N ASN A 43 -5.56 4.68 5.44
CA ASN A 43 -4.95 4.42 6.73
C ASN A 43 -3.95 3.27 6.58
N ALA A 44 -2.69 3.59 6.25
CA ALA A 44 -1.67 2.58 6.01
C ALA A 44 -0.85 2.29 7.27
N ARG A 45 -0.69 1.00 7.59
CA ARG A 45 0.15 0.54 8.71
C ARG A 45 1.19 -0.46 8.23
N SER A 46 2.44 -0.19 8.54
CA SER A 46 3.55 -1.13 8.38
C SER A 46 3.70 -1.93 9.67
N ALA A 47 3.64 -3.26 9.57
CA ALA A 47 3.87 -4.17 10.68
C ALA A 47 4.85 -5.27 10.26
N LYS A 48 5.61 -5.80 11.22
CA LYS A 48 6.41 -7.01 11.00
C LYS A 48 5.45 -8.20 11.02
N ALA A 49 5.34 -8.91 9.91
CA ALA A 49 4.51 -10.10 9.84
C ALA A 49 5.14 -11.24 10.67
N PRO A 50 4.39 -11.87 11.59
CA PRO A 50 4.81 -13.12 12.21
C PRO A 50 4.73 -14.27 11.20
N VAL A 51 5.42 -15.39 11.47
CA VAL A 51 5.52 -16.51 10.51
C VAL A 51 4.16 -17.17 10.24
N ASP A 52 3.27 -17.15 11.22
CA ASP A 52 1.90 -17.69 11.21
C ASP A 52 0.86 -16.70 10.65
N ILE A 53 1.28 -15.57 10.04
CA ILE A 53 0.35 -14.53 9.57
C ILE A 53 -0.67 -15.04 8.55
N LEU A 54 -0.29 -16.07 7.77
CA LEU A 54 -1.15 -16.67 6.75
C LEU A 54 -2.39 -17.32 7.37
N ASP A 55 -2.25 -17.93 8.55
CA ASP A 55 -3.35 -18.57 9.27
C ASP A 55 -4.35 -17.53 9.82
N LYS A 56 -3.92 -16.26 9.92
CA LYS A 56 -4.70 -15.14 10.48
C LYS A 56 -5.19 -14.14 9.43
N LEU A 57 -5.06 -14.47 8.14
CA LEU A 57 -5.45 -13.58 7.02
C LEU A 57 -6.89 -13.07 7.12
N ASN A 58 -7.83 -13.91 7.57
CA ASN A 58 -9.25 -13.55 7.68
C ASN A 58 -9.52 -12.40 8.66
N GLY A 59 -8.63 -12.16 9.63
CA GLY A 59 -8.76 -11.08 10.61
C GLY A 59 -8.11 -9.75 10.18
N LEU A 60 -7.50 -9.70 9.00
CA LEU A 60 -6.73 -8.55 8.52
C LEU A 60 -7.52 -7.73 7.49
N PRO A 61 -7.27 -6.42 7.40
CA PRO A 61 -7.82 -5.61 6.31
C PRO A 61 -7.18 -6.04 4.99
N LEU A 62 -7.98 -6.65 4.12
CA LEU A 62 -7.58 -7.07 2.78
C LEU A 62 -8.07 -6.06 1.74
N PRO A 63 -7.31 -5.85 0.64
CA PRO A 63 -6.00 -6.44 0.34
C PRO A 63 -4.83 -5.75 1.09
N THR A 64 -3.89 -6.55 1.61
CA THR A 64 -2.64 -6.08 2.21
C THR A 64 -1.44 -6.30 1.28
N ILE A 65 -0.40 -5.46 1.39
CA ILE A 65 0.88 -5.55 0.64
C ILE A 65 2.05 -5.47 1.62
#